data_AF-A0A1B6H1V8-F1
#
_entry.id   AF-A0A1B6H1V8-F1
#
_cell.length_a   1.000
_cell.length_b   1.000
_cell.length_c   1.000
_cell.angle_alpha   90.00
_cell.angle_beta   90.00
_cell.angle_gamma   90.00
#
_symmetry.space_group_name_H-M   'P 1'
#
loop_
_entity.id
_entity.type
_entity.pdbx_description
1 polymer ?
#
loop_
_entity_poly.entity_id
_entity_poly.type
_entity_poly.pdbx_seq_one_letter_code
_entity_poly.pdbx_strand_id
1 'polypeptide(L)'
;MVILLLIIVIMAGPLSVVAQQCPLTVVPVSDAQVKTLRDSRMQLAVDLLRSVVSQDPTQNVFLSPYSIFSAFQLLFFATSGRSEEIIRKFLHIRNNLTKNDVVGIYALEREQNGRNRNITNEYELDSANKIY
;
A
#
# COMPACT_ATOMS: atom_id res chain seq x y z
N MET A 1 -23.72 22.84 -39.07
CA MET A 1 -23.90 23.08 -37.62
C MET A 1 -24.08 21.78 -36.82
N VAL A 2 -24.83 20.78 -37.31
CA VAL A 2 -25.02 19.49 -36.62
C VAL A 2 -23.73 18.65 -36.51
N ILE A 3 -22.88 18.66 -37.54
CA ILE A 3 -21.62 17.90 -37.56
C ILE A 3 -20.61 18.46 -36.53
N LEU A 4 -20.58 19.78 -36.35
CA LEU A 4 -19.70 20.43 -35.37
C LEU A 4 -20.10 20.08 -33.92
N LEU A 5 -21.41 20.03 -33.66
CA LEU A 5 -21.97 19.59 -32.37
C LEU A 5 -21.65 18.12 -32.06
N LEU A 6 -21.72 17.24 -33.07
CA LEU A 6 -21.37 15.83 -32.93
C LEU A 6 -19.88 15.63 -32.59
N ILE A 7 -18.99 16.39 -33.22
CA ILE A 7 -17.54 16.34 -32.93
C ILE A 7 -17.25 16.81 -31.50
N ILE A 8 -17.92 17.86 -31.01
CA ILE A 8 -17.76 18.37 -29.64
C ILE A 8 -18.22 17.32 -28.61
N VAL A 9 -19.33 16.62 -28.86
CA VAL A 9 -19.84 15.56 -27.97
C VAL A 9 -18.92 14.34 -27.95
N ILE A 10 -18.35 13.95 -29.09
CA ILE A 10 -17.42 12.81 -29.18
C ILE A 10 -16.07 13.12 -28.50
N MET A 11 -15.58 14.36 -28.58
CA MET A 11 -14.31 14.79 -27.98
C MET A 11 -14.41 15.13 -26.49
N ALA A 12 -15.61 15.39 -25.96
CA ALA A 12 -15.84 15.61 -24.52
C ALA A 12 -16.03 14.30 -23.72
N GLY A 13 -16.44 13.21 -24.38
CA GLY A 13 -16.70 11.91 -23.75
C GLY A 13 -15.51 11.22 -23.06
N PRO A 14 -14.25 11.31 -23.53
CA PRO A 14 -13.14 10.59 -22.89
C PRO A 14 -12.47 11.37 -21.75
N LEU A 15 -12.73 12.68 -21.60
CA LEU A 15 -12.09 13.49 -20.56
C LEU A 15 -12.60 13.17 -19.15
N SER A 16 -13.81 12.62 -19.02
CA SER A 16 -14.38 12.25 -17.72
C SER A 16 -13.82 10.95 -17.14
N VAL A 17 -13.17 10.10 -17.96
CA VAL A 17 -12.66 8.79 -17.50
C VAL A 17 -11.29 8.92 -16.82
N VAL A 18 -10.56 10.00 -17.08
CA VAL A 18 -9.20 10.22 -16.56
C VAL A 18 -9.21 10.94 -15.20
N ALA A 19 -10.36 11.47 -14.77
CA ALA A 19 -10.54 12.18 -13.50
C ALA A 19 -11.30 11.38 -12.43
N GLN A 20 -11.33 10.05 -12.53
CA GLN A 20 -11.84 9.23 -11.43
C GLN A 20 -10.80 9.23 -10.30
N GLN A 21 -10.77 10.32 -9.53
CA GLN A 21 -10.15 10.36 -8.22
C GLN A 21 -10.68 9.15 -7.45
N CYS A 22 -9.84 8.16 -7.15
CA CYS A 22 -10.21 7.06 -6.28
C CYS A 22 -10.37 7.65 -4.88
N PRO A 23 -11.59 7.80 -4.33
CA PRO A 23 -11.74 8.38 -3.01
C PRO A 23 -11.32 7.32 -2.01
N LEU A 24 -10.07 7.39 -1.55
CA LEU A 24 -9.62 6.67 -0.37
C LEU A 24 -10.17 7.39 0.85
N THR A 25 -10.78 6.64 1.74
CA THR A 25 -11.30 7.18 3.00
C THR A 25 -10.65 6.47 4.16
N VAL A 26 -10.17 7.25 5.13
CA VAL A 26 -9.72 6.72 6.42
C VAL A 26 -10.96 6.27 7.18
N VAL A 27 -11.07 4.97 7.41
CA VAL A 27 -12.18 4.37 8.18
C VAL A 27 -11.68 3.86 9.52
N PRO A 28 -12.52 3.81 10.56
CA PRO A 28 -12.20 3.09 11.78
C PRO A 28 -11.93 1.62 11.49
N VAL A 29 -10.95 1.03 12.18
CA VAL A 29 -10.55 -0.37 11.98
C VAL A 29 -10.50 -1.10 13.32
N SER A 30 -10.83 -2.39 13.27
CA SER A 30 -10.80 -3.29 14.43
C SER A 30 -9.41 -3.92 14.62
N ASP A 31 -9.14 -4.40 15.84
CA ASP A 31 -7.91 -5.15 16.15
C ASP A 31 -7.73 -6.39 15.28
N ALA A 32 -8.84 -7.03 14.89
CA ALA A 32 -8.82 -8.18 13.99
C ALA A 32 -8.32 -7.80 12.58
N GLN A 33 -8.72 -6.63 12.06
CA GLN A 33 -8.25 -6.11 10.78
C GLN A 33 -6.77 -5.70 10.86
N VAL A 34 -6.37 -5.02 11.93
CA VAL A 34 -4.95 -4.67 12.19
C VAL A 34 -4.09 -5.93 12.25
N LYS A 35 -4.54 -6.95 13.01
CA LYS A 35 -3.86 -8.25 13.07
C LYS A 35 -3.76 -8.90 11.69
N THR A 36 -4.82 -8.84 10.89
CA THR A 36 -4.83 -9.44 9.55
C THR A 36 -3.77 -8.80 8.64
N LEU A 37 -3.62 -7.47 8.66
CA LEU A 37 -2.58 -6.78 7.89
C LEU A 37 -1.18 -7.09 8.45
N ARG A 38 -1.02 -7.19 9.77
CA ARG A 38 0.23 -7.62 10.41
C ARG A 38 0.66 -9.02 9.97
N ASP A 39 -0.27 -9.96 9.91
CA ASP A 39 0.00 -11.32 9.41
C ASP A 39 0.45 -11.29 7.94
N SER A 40 -0.12 -10.38 7.12
CA SER A 40 0.27 -10.18 5.71
C SER A 40 1.71 -9.67 5.58
N ARG A 41 2.12 -8.72 6.44
CA ARG A 41 3.50 -8.21 6.51
C ARG A 41 4.50 -9.30 6.87
N MET A 42 4.14 -10.16 7.83
CA MET A 42 4.98 -11.29 8.22
C MET A 42 5.18 -12.27 7.05
N GLN A 43 4.12 -12.55 6.29
CA GLN A 43 4.22 -13.42 5.10
C GLN A 43 5.15 -12.81 4.05
N LEU A 44 5.00 -11.52 3.73
CA LEU A 44 5.92 -10.83 2.80
C LEU A 44 7.36 -10.86 3.32
N ALA A 45 7.59 -10.64 4.62
CA ALA A 45 8.93 -10.66 5.20
C ALA A 45 9.62 -12.03 5.03
N VAL A 46 8.88 -13.11 5.25
CA VAL A 46 9.37 -14.47 5.06
C VAL A 46 9.67 -14.74 3.58
N ASP A 47 8.80 -14.31 2.66
CA ASP A 47 9.00 -14.49 1.23
C ASP A 47 10.20 -13.70 0.71
N LEU A 48 10.38 -12.46 1.16
CA LEU A 48 11.55 -11.64 0.85
C LEU A 48 12.84 -12.31 1.35
N LEU A 49 12.86 -12.78 2.60
CA LEU A 49 14.02 -13.45 3.16
C LEU A 49 14.37 -14.71 2.37
N ARG A 50 13.39 -15.57 2.09
CA ARG A 50 13.58 -16.79 1.27
C ARG A 50 14.10 -16.44 -0.12
N SER A 51 13.52 -15.43 -0.75
CA SER A 51 13.91 -14.98 -2.08
C SER A 51 15.37 -14.52 -2.09
N VAL A 52 15.79 -13.70 -1.12
CA VAL A 52 17.17 -13.20 -1.05
C VAL A 52 18.16 -14.32 -0.73
N VAL A 53 17.88 -15.14 0.29
CA VAL A 53 18.75 -16.27 0.68
C VAL A 53 18.90 -17.28 -0.46
N SER A 54 17.86 -17.50 -1.27
CA SER A 54 17.95 -18.43 -2.41
C SER A 54 18.89 -17.97 -3.53
N GLN A 55 19.22 -16.68 -3.59
CA GLN A 55 20.11 -16.13 -4.62
C GLN A 55 21.58 -16.31 -4.23
N ASP A 56 21.92 -16.11 -2.96
CA ASP A 56 23.25 -16.39 -2.42
C ASP A 56 23.15 -16.87 -0.95
N PRO A 57 23.15 -18.19 -0.73
CA PRO A 57 22.94 -18.75 0.61
C PRO A 57 24.14 -18.58 1.54
N THR A 58 25.27 -18.08 1.04
CA THR A 58 26.53 -17.98 1.81
C THR A 58 26.80 -16.59 2.36
N GLN A 59 26.08 -15.57 1.88
CA GLN A 59 26.28 -14.18 2.26
C GLN A 59 25.37 -13.77 3.41
N ASN A 60 25.81 -12.75 4.14
CA ASN A 60 24.97 -12.09 5.13
C ASN A 60 23.78 -11.43 4.45
N VAL A 61 22.61 -11.52 5.09
CA VAL A 61 21.38 -10.93 4.57
C VAL A 61 20.92 -9.83 5.52
N PHE A 62 20.83 -8.59 5.00
CA PHE A 62 20.27 -7.44 5.69
C PHE A 62 19.19 -6.80 4.83
N LEU A 63 17.95 -6.81 5.31
CA LEU A 63 16.81 -6.17 4.65
C LEU A 63 15.84 -5.60 5.68
N SER A 64 15.05 -4.61 5.27
CA SER A 64 13.92 -4.09 6.04
C SER A 64 12.61 -4.44 5.32
N PRO A 65 11.98 -5.60 5.63
CA PRO A 65 10.68 -5.94 5.07
C PRO A 65 9.61 -4.89 5.36
N TYR A 66 9.70 -4.21 6.50
CA TYR A 66 8.78 -3.13 6.87
C TYR A 66 8.84 -1.97 5.87
N SER A 67 10.05 -1.52 5.50
CA SER A 67 10.23 -0.44 4.52
C SER A 67 9.72 -0.85 3.13
N ILE A 68 10.06 -2.07 2.68
CA ILE A 68 9.58 -2.59 1.39
C ILE A 68 8.06 -2.68 1.36
N PHE A 69 7.44 -3.27 2.40
CA PHE A 69 5.98 -3.33 2.51
C PHE A 69 5.38 -1.93 2.49
N SER A 70 5.92 -0.99 3.25
CA SER A 70 5.41 0.38 3.35
C SER A 70 5.48 1.11 2.01
N ALA A 71 6.57 0.97 1.24
CA ALA A 71 6.69 1.55 -0.09
C ALA A 71 5.65 0.99 -1.06
N PHE A 72 5.49 -0.33 -1.10
CA PHE A 72 4.49 -0.98 -1.95
C PHE A 72 3.05 -0.75 -1.47
N GLN A 73 2.83 -0.52 -0.18
CA GLN A 73 1.55 -0.13 0.38
C GLN A 73 1.13 1.27 -0.10
N LEU A 74 2.07 2.21 -0.20
CA LEU A 74 1.80 3.51 -0.83
C LEU A 74 1.43 3.36 -2.31
N LEU A 75 2.12 2.47 -3.04
CA LEU A 75 1.79 2.17 -4.43
C LEU A 75 0.40 1.52 -4.55
N PHE A 76 0.05 0.60 -3.65
CA PHE A 76 -1.26 -0.05 -3.58
C PHE A 76 -2.40 0.98 -3.50
N PHE A 77 -2.22 2.06 -2.74
CA PHE A 77 -3.18 3.16 -2.65
C PHE A 77 -3.40 3.87 -3.99
N ALA A 78 -2.35 4.02 -4.79
CA ALA A 78 -2.40 4.71 -6.08
C ALA A 78 -2.83 3.82 -7.27
N THR A 79 -2.86 2.49 -7.10
CA THR A 79 -3.20 1.55 -8.17
C THR A 79 -4.70 1.23 -8.23
N SER A 80 -5.17 0.74 -9.38
CA SER A 80 -6.53 0.21 -9.56
C SER A 80 -6.53 -0.97 -10.54
N GLY A 81 -7.66 -1.68 -10.66
CA GLY A 81 -7.84 -2.77 -11.62
C GLY A 81 -6.76 -3.86 -11.49
N ARG A 82 -6.16 -4.25 -12.62
CA ARG A 82 -5.17 -5.33 -12.66
C ARG A 82 -3.90 -5.01 -11.85
N SER A 83 -3.46 -3.76 -11.84
CA SER A 83 -2.28 -3.35 -11.06
C SER A 83 -2.55 -3.49 -9.56
N GLU A 84 -3.74 -3.08 -9.09
CA GLU A 84 -4.12 -3.28 -7.70
C GLU A 84 -4.10 -4.77 -7.31
N GLU A 85 -4.64 -5.64 -8.15
CA GLU A 85 -4.67 -7.08 -7.89
C GLU A 85 -3.26 -7.67 -7.74
N ILE A 86 -2.33 -7.27 -8.60
CA ILE A 86 -0.92 -7.70 -8.55
C ILE A 86 -0.27 -7.23 -7.25
N ILE A 87 -0.41 -5.94 -6.92
CA ILE A 87 0.20 -5.38 -5.69
C ILE A 87 -0.44 -5.97 -4.44
N ARG A 88 -1.77 -6.17 -4.43
CA ARG A 88 -2.49 -6.84 -3.34
C ARG A 88 -1.94 -8.24 -3.07
N LYS A 89 -1.72 -9.02 -4.14
CA LYS A 89 -1.16 -10.37 -4.05
C LYS A 89 0.28 -10.33 -3.52
N PHE A 90 1.11 -9.43 -4.04
CA PHE A 90 2.49 -9.25 -3.57
C PHE A 90 2.54 -8.92 -2.08
N LEU A 91 1.67 -8.02 -1.61
CA LEU A 91 1.59 -7.61 -0.21
C LEU A 91 0.87 -8.63 0.70
N HIS A 92 0.41 -9.77 0.16
CA HIS A 92 -0.42 -10.75 0.88
C HIS A 92 -1.68 -10.17 1.55
N ILE A 93 -2.19 -9.03 1.05
CA ILE A 93 -3.37 -8.39 1.64
C ILE A 93 -4.59 -9.25 1.34
N ARG A 94 -5.16 -9.83 2.39
CA ARG A 94 -6.34 -10.71 2.29
C ARG A 94 -7.55 -9.97 1.70
N ASN A 95 -8.40 -10.72 0.99
CA ASN A 95 -9.59 -10.16 0.33
C ASN A 95 -10.66 -9.63 1.30
N ASN A 96 -10.60 -10.01 2.58
CA ASN A 96 -11.47 -9.45 3.62
C ASN A 96 -11.02 -8.06 4.11
N LEU A 97 -9.89 -7.53 3.62
CA LEU A 97 -9.47 -6.15 3.83
C LEU A 97 -9.72 -5.34 2.56
N THR A 98 -10.62 -4.37 2.65
CA THR A 98 -10.83 -3.37 1.62
C THR A 98 -9.63 -2.42 1.56
N LYS A 99 -9.49 -1.68 0.45
CA LYS A 99 -8.43 -0.67 0.34
C LYS A 99 -8.57 0.42 1.41
N ASN A 100 -9.80 0.80 1.75
CA ASN A 100 -10.07 1.77 2.82
C ASN A 100 -9.65 1.24 4.19
N ASP A 101 -9.84 -0.05 4.48
CA ASP A 101 -9.34 -0.64 5.73
C ASP A 101 -7.82 -0.54 5.84
N VAL A 102 -7.10 -0.82 4.74
CA VAL A 102 -5.63 -0.74 4.70
C VAL A 102 -5.16 0.71 4.89
N VAL A 103 -5.88 1.69 4.35
CA VAL A 103 -5.63 3.13 4.59
C VAL A 103 -5.93 3.51 6.05
N GLY A 104 -7.02 3.01 6.61
CA GLY A 104 -7.38 3.19 8.02
C GLY A 104 -6.30 2.69 8.98
N ILE A 105 -5.80 1.47 8.74
CA ILE A 105 -4.69 0.89 9.51
C ILE A 105 -3.42 1.75 9.36
N TYR A 106 -3.08 2.19 8.13
CA TYR A 106 -1.92 3.05 7.90
C TYR A 106 -2.00 4.38 8.66
N ALA A 107 -3.18 5.01 8.67
CA ALA A 107 -3.40 6.25 9.40
C ALA A 107 -3.26 6.05 10.92
N LEU A 108 -3.87 4.98 11.46
CA LEU A 108 -3.78 4.60 12.86
C LEU A 108 -2.31 4.40 13.29
N GLU A 109 -1.53 3.65 12.50
CA GLU A 109 -0.12 3.39 12.80
C GLU A 109 0.74 4.65 12.75
N ARG A 110 0.46 5.56 11.81
CA ARG A 110 1.16 6.86 11.76
C ARG A 110 0.91 7.70 13.01
N GLU A 111 -0.32 7.73 13.50
CA GLU A 111 -0.69 8.42 14.73
C GLU A 111 0.03 7.81 15.94
N GLN A 112 0.01 6.48 16.06
CA GLN A 112 0.69 5.75 17.14
C GLN A 112 2.21 5.96 17.11
N ASN A 113 2.84 5.87 15.95
CA ASN A 113 4.28 6.11 15.80
C ASN A 113 4.66 7.56 16.16
N GLY A 114 3.80 8.53 15.84
CA GLY A 114 3.97 9.92 16.26
C GLY A 114 3.96 10.08 17.79
N ARG A 115 3.11 9.33 18.50
CA ARG A 115 3.06 9.31 19.97
C ARG A 115 4.27 8.60 20.58
N ASN A 116 4.65 7.45 20.04
CA ASN A 116 5.67 6.56 20.62
C ASN A 116 7.10 7.10 20.49
N ARG A 117 7.40 7.94 19.48
CA ARG A 117 8.71 8.60 19.32
C ARG A 117 9.17 9.38 20.55
N ASN A 118 8.25 9.79 21.42
CA ASN A 118 8.56 10.57 22.61
C ASN A 118 8.73 9.72 23.89
N ILE A 119 8.50 8.40 23.84
CA ILE A 119 8.28 7.57 25.04
C ILE A 119 9.36 6.49 25.23
N THR A 120 9.93 5.91 24.17
CA THR A 120 10.77 4.70 24.27
C THR A 120 12.19 4.91 23.75
N ASN A 121 13.20 4.76 24.63
CA ASN A 121 14.64 4.88 24.34
C ASN A 121 15.34 3.52 24.10
N GLU A 122 14.60 2.45 23.80
CA GLU A 122 15.16 1.09 23.78
C GLU A 122 15.89 0.77 22.47
N TYR A 123 15.47 1.37 21.35
CA TYR A 123 16.15 1.31 20.06
C TYR A 123 15.64 2.43 19.12
N GLU A 124 16.48 2.84 18.18
CA GLU A 124 16.11 3.79 17.12
C GLU A 124 15.80 3.03 15.83
N LEU A 125 14.55 3.13 15.38
CA LEU A 125 14.11 2.62 14.08
C LEU A 125 13.52 3.76 13.26
N ASP A 126 14.22 4.17 12.21
CA ASP A 126 13.70 5.13 11.24
C ASP A 126 13.54 4.50 9.85
N SER A 127 12.49 4.92 9.14
CA SER A 127 12.16 4.42 7.81
C SER A 127 11.51 5.50 6.98
N ALA A 128 12.09 5.77 5.81
CA ALA A 128 11.58 6.74 4.84
C ALA A 128 11.19 6.03 3.54
N ASN A 129 9.89 6.06 3.22
CA ASN A 129 9.34 5.42 2.02
C ASN A 129 8.65 6.49 1.15
N LYS A 130 9.05 6.59 -0.13
CA LYS A 130 8.61 7.63 -1.07
C LYS A 130 8.44 7.06 -2.49
N ILE A 131 7.45 7.56 -3.21
CA ILE A 131 7.28 7.38 -4.65
C ILE A 131 7.77 8.68 -5.32
N TYR A 132 8.62 8.57 -6.34
CA TYR A 132 9.19 9.70 -7.10
C TYR A 132 8.46 9.91 -8.42
#